data_AF-I1BVH1-F1
#
_entry.id   AF-I1BVH1-F1
#
_cell.length_a   1.000
_cell.length_b   1.000
_cell.length_c   1.000
_cell.angle_alpha   90.00
_cell.angle_beta   90.00
_cell.angle_gamma   90.00
#
_symmetry.space_group_name_H-M   'P 1'
#
loop_
_entity.id
_entity.type
_entity.pdbx_description
1 polymer ?
#
loop_
_entity_poly.entity_id
_entity_poly.type
_entity_poly.pdbx_seq_one_letter_code
_entity_poly.pdbx_strand_id
1 'polypeptide(L)'
;MEQTQGRTWLFLDELIRTGNVPETRIVNDVRGIVTGHHINFVKSTLDVLNNDEKFQGHCIVTDNVPIHNSKDIECYITSHSYGCIYLPPYSPELNPIEQFWSVVKSKLKREKLLEKETISSRIKEACNSVLLSDL
;
A
#
# COMPACT_ATOMS: atom_id res chain seq x y z
N MET A 1 -26.69 -7.56 10.11
CA MET A 1 -26.14 -8.78 9.47
C MET A 1 -24.86 -8.35 8.77
N GLU A 2 -23.73 -8.69 9.38
CA GLU A 2 -22.37 -8.38 8.94
C GLU A 2 -22.07 -9.02 7.58
N GLN A 3 -21.49 -8.24 6.67
CA GLN A 3 -20.80 -8.75 5.49
C GLN A 3 -19.31 -8.87 5.81
N THR A 4 -18.90 -10.05 6.25
CA THR A 4 -17.52 -10.48 6.48
C THR A 4 -16.84 -10.93 5.18
N GLN A 5 -16.79 -10.05 4.18
CA GLN A 5 -16.16 -10.33 2.89
C GLN A 5 -15.20 -9.20 2.51
N GLY A 6 -13.96 -9.25 2.98
CA GLY A 6 -12.96 -8.23 2.61
C GLY A 6 -11.57 -8.38 3.21
N ARG A 7 -11.43 -9.08 4.34
CA ARG A 7 -10.15 -9.18 5.07
C ARG A 7 -9.16 -10.22 4.53
N THR A 8 -9.55 -11.04 3.56
CA THR A 8 -8.66 -12.04 2.94
C THR A 8 -7.75 -11.45 1.85
N TRP A 9 -8.04 -10.24 1.36
CA TRP A 9 -7.35 -9.67 0.18
C TRP A 9 -6.07 -8.89 0.50
N LEU A 10 -5.93 -8.34 1.72
CA LEU A 10 -4.75 -7.57 2.11
C LEU A 10 -3.51 -8.44 2.41
N PHE A 11 -3.73 -9.73 2.67
CA PHE A 11 -2.62 -10.67 2.91
C PHE A 11 -1.93 -11.11 1.59
N LEU A 12 -2.65 -11.03 0.46
CA LEU A 12 -2.08 -11.30 -0.85
C LEU A 12 -1.16 -10.16 -1.33
N ASP A 13 -1.46 -8.91 -0.99
CA ASP A 13 -0.73 -7.74 -1.49
C ASP A 13 0.71 -7.64 -0.91
N GLU A 14 0.92 -8.06 0.34
CA GLU A 14 2.22 -8.09 1.01
C GLU A 14 3.12 -9.26 0.54
N LEU A 15 2.54 -10.44 0.28
CA LEU A 15 3.26 -11.62 -0.23
C LEU A 15 3.77 -11.40 -1.67
N ILE A 16 3.10 -10.50 -2.39
CA ILE A 16 3.35 -10.18 -3.79
C ILE A 16 4.42 -9.10 -3.95
N ARG A 17 4.54 -8.17 -2.99
CA ARG A 17 5.38 -6.96 -3.15
C ARG A 17 6.89 -7.20 -3.00
N THR A 18 7.33 -8.20 -2.24
CA THR A 18 8.75 -8.28 -1.84
C THR A 18 9.61 -9.28 -2.61
N GLY A 19 9.07 -10.37 -3.17
CA GLY A 19 9.85 -11.38 -3.91
C GLY A 19 11.00 -12.05 -3.13
N ASN A 20 11.22 -11.64 -1.89
CA ASN A 20 12.16 -12.14 -0.91
C ASN A 20 11.32 -12.55 0.29
N VAL A 21 11.21 -13.86 0.53
CA VAL A 21 10.77 -14.38 1.83
C VAL A 21 11.96 -14.19 2.77
N PRO A 22 11.94 -13.24 3.73
CA PRO A 22 12.98 -13.19 4.73
C PRO A 22 12.78 -14.44 5.60
N GLU A 23 13.85 -15.17 5.86
CA GLU A 23 13.86 -16.30 6.79
C GLU A 23 13.80 -15.78 8.24
N THR A 24 12.78 -14.99 8.56
CA THR A 24 12.44 -14.66 9.93
C THR A 24 11.51 -15.73 10.41
N ARG A 25 12.01 -16.58 11.32
CA ARG A 25 11.26 -17.56 12.13
C ARG A 25 9.78 -17.21 12.16
N ILE A 26 8.99 -17.98 11.40
CA ILE A 26 7.53 -17.97 11.47
C ILE A 26 7.19 -18.45 12.88
N VAL A 27 7.02 -17.52 13.81
CA VAL A 27 6.12 -17.74 14.94
C VAL A 27 4.73 -17.57 14.35
N ASN A 28 3.97 -18.67 14.32
CA ASN A 28 2.59 -18.72 13.85
C ASN A 28 1.73 -17.75 14.66
N ASP A 29 1.71 -16.49 14.23
CA ASP A 29 0.95 -15.46 14.89
C ASP A 29 -0.07 -14.90 13.92
N VAL A 30 -1.32 -15.34 14.10
CA VAL A 30 -2.50 -15.06 13.29
C VAL A 30 -2.99 -13.61 13.49
N ARG A 31 -2.10 -12.68 13.86
CA ARG A 31 -2.46 -11.30 14.19
C ARG A 31 -2.40 -10.46 12.90
N GLY A 32 -3.52 -9.82 12.57
CA GLY A 32 -3.67 -8.99 11.38
C GLY A 32 -2.77 -7.74 11.37
N ILE A 33 -3.02 -6.80 10.45
CA ILE A 33 -2.26 -5.54 10.38
C ILE A 33 -2.50 -4.75 11.67
N VAL A 34 -1.51 -4.79 12.57
CA VAL A 34 -1.45 -3.92 13.76
C VAL A 34 -0.81 -2.60 13.38
N THR A 35 -1.06 -1.57 14.19
CA THR A 35 -0.49 -0.21 14.02
C THR A 35 1.02 -0.21 13.77
N GLY A 36 1.77 -1.14 14.39
CA GLY A 36 3.20 -1.27 14.18
C GLY A 36 3.63 -1.61 12.75
N HIS A 37 2.86 -2.45 12.04
CA HIS A 37 3.14 -2.77 10.63
C HIS A 37 2.94 -1.53 9.75
N HIS A 38 1.86 -0.78 9.99
CA HIS A 38 1.59 0.44 9.26
C HIS A 38 2.68 1.50 9.49
N ILE A 39 3.14 1.69 10.75
CA ILE A 39 4.24 2.60 11.07
C ILE A 39 5.50 2.24 10.26
N ASN A 40 5.89 0.96 10.25
CA ASN A 40 7.09 0.52 9.53
C ASN A 40 6.96 0.70 8.01
N PHE A 41 5.77 0.50 7.48
CA PHE A 41 5.48 0.77 6.07
C PHE A 41 5.68 2.26 5.75
N VAL A 42 5.05 3.16 6.51
CA VAL A 42 5.20 4.62 6.32
C VAL A 42 6.66 5.04 6.41
N LYS A 43 7.41 4.54 7.40
CA LYS A 43 8.85 4.83 7.55
C LYS A 43 9.64 4.42 6.31
N SER A 44 9.48 3.17 5.87
CA SER A 44 10.17 2.66 4.67
C SER A 44 9.79 3.45 3.41
N THR A 45 8.53 3.89 3.29
CA THR A 45 8.09 4.73 2.17
C THR A 45 8.77 6.09 2.19
N LEU A 46 8.84 6.76 3.36
CA LEU A 46 9.53 8.05 3.46
C LEU A 46 11.03 7.90 3.17
N ASP A 47 11.67 6.82 3.61
CA ASP A 47 13.08 6.55 3.28
C ASP A 47 13.30 6.47 1.76
N VAL A 48 12.37 5.85 1.02
CA VAL A 48 12.43 5.81 -0.45
C VAL A 48 12.22 7.19 -1.06
N LEU A 49 11.20 7.94 -0.60
CA LEU A 49 10.88 9.28 -1.12
C LEU A 49 12.00 10.29 -0.85
N ASN A 50 12.67 10.19 0.29
CA ASN A 50 13.78 11.06 0.67
C ASN A 50 15.01 10.92 -0.22
N ASN A 51 15.11 9.87 -1.03
CA ASN A 51 16.19 9.73 -2.02
C ASN A 51 16.01 10.67 -3.23
N ASP A 52 14.86 11.33 -3.37
CA ASP A 52 14.56 12.23 -4.49
C ASP A 52 13.97 13.54 -3.99
N GLU A 53 14.71 14.64 -4.14
CA GLU A 53 14.34 15.97 -3.66
C GLU A 53 13.02 16.47 -4.23
N LYS A 54 12.57 15.95 -5.38
CA LYS A 54 11.31 16.38 -6.01
C LYS A 54 10.08 16.12 -5.14
N PHE A 55 10.17 15.23 -4.16
CA PHE A 55 9.07 14.91 -3.26
C PHE A 55 9.05 15.77 -1.99
N GLN A 56 10.08 16.57 -1.73
CA GLN A 56 10.14 17.42 -0.54
C GLN A 56 9.01 18.45 -0.55
N GLY A 57 8.36 18.66 0.60
CA GLY A 57 7.23 19.59 0.74
C GLY A 57 5.90 19.06 0.20
N HIS A 58 5.84 17.82 -0.33
CA HIS A 58 4.57 17.19 -0.70
C HIS A 58 3.80 16.69 0.54
N CYS A 59 2.51 16.41 0.34
CA CYS A 59 1.65 15.83 1.37
C CYS A 59 1.45 14.33 1.15
N ILE A 60 1.57 13.56 2.22
CA ILE A 60 1.12 12.18 2.29
C ILE A 60 -0.37 12.18 2.59
N VAL A 61 -1.15 11.57 1.70
CA VAL A 61 -2.59 11.38 1.88
C VAL A 61 -2.82 9.96 2.41
N THR A 62 -3.50 9.84 3.54
CA THR A 62 -3.85 8.56 4.17
C THR A 62 -5.35 8.48 4.41
N ASP A 63 -5.90 7.28 4.36
CA ASP A 63 -7.27 7.01 4.79
C ASP A 63 -7.41 7.18 6.31
N ASN A 64 -8.62 7.52 6.76
CA ASN A 64 -8.90 7.78 8.17
C ASN A 64 -9.47 6.52 8.84
N VAL A 65 -8.66 5.46 8.88
CA VAL A 65 -8.96 4.24 9.63
C VAL A 65 -8.18 4.25 10.95
N PRO A 66 -8.72 3.75 12.07
CA PRO A 66 -8.07 3.82 13.38
C PRO A 66 -6.63 3.28 13.45
N ILE A 67 -6.26 2.33 12.58
CA ILE A 67 -4.90 1.78 12.51
C ILE A 67 -3.89 2.76 11.88
N HIS A 68 -4.36 3.76 11.14
CA HIS A 68 -3.57 4.78 10.46
C HIS A 68 -3.44 6.08 11.26
N ASN A 69 -4.33 6.28 12.24
CA ASN A 69 -4.40 7.49 13.05
C ASN A 69 -3.58 7.38 14.34
N SER A 70 -2.25 7.34 14.19
CA SER A 70 -1.34 7.50 15.33
C SER A 70 -0.63 8.86 15.25
N LYS A 71 -0.60 9.57 16.38
CA LYS A 71 0.16 10.83 16.49
C LYS A 71 1.63 10.63 16.14
N ASP A 72 2.17 9.44 16.43
CA ASP A 72 3.56 9.11 16.12
C ASP A 72 3.85 9.13 14.61
N ILE A 73 2.90 8.69 13.79
CA ILE A 73 3.04 8.72 12.33
C ILE A 73 3.01 10.17 11.84
N GLU A 74 2.08 10.98 12.32
CA GLU A 74 1.98 12.39 11.92
C GLU A 74 3.23 13.18 12.31
N CYS A 75 3.72 12.98 13.54
CA CYS A 75 4.99 13.56 14.00
C CYS A 75 6.18 13.11 13.13
N TYR A 76 6.22 11.83 12.73
CA TYR A 76 7.28 11.31 11.89
C TYR A 76 7.22 11.86 10.45
N ILE A 77 6.04 11.96 9.85
CA ILE A 77 5.86 12.55 8.51
C ILE A 77 6.29 14.02 8.52
N THR A 78 5.81 14.79 9.49
CA THR A 78 6.10 16.23 9.61
C THR A 78 7.58 16.51 9.90
N SER A 79 8.25 15.65 10.67
CA SER A 79 9.70 15.79 10.91
C SER A 79 10.55 15.60 9.66
N HIS A 80 10.02 14.96 8.61
CA HIS A 80 10.69 14.76 7.33
C HIS A 80 10.27 15.79 6.27
N SER A 81 9.66 16.91 6.68
CA SER A 81 9.22 18.00 5.79
C SER A 81 8.09 17.61 4.82
N TYR A 82 7.27 16.63 5.17
CA TYR A 82 6.05 16.29 4.45
C TYR A 82 4.81 16.75 5.23
N GLY A 83 3.75 17.12 4.50
CA GLY A 83 2.42 17.26 5.09
C GLY A 83 1.75 15.90 5.31
N CYS A 84 0.81 15.82 6.24
CA CYS A 84 -0.05 14.65 6.41
C CYS A 84 -1.51 15.06 6.29
N ILE A 85 -2.26 14.42 5.40
CA ILE A 85 -3.68 14.70 5.16
C ILE A 85 -4.47 13.41 5.36
N TYR A 86 -5.43 13.44 6.27
CA TYR A 86 -6.38 12.36 6.47
C TYR A 86 -7.65 12.61 5.65
N LEU A 87 -8.07 11.62 4.87
CA LEU A 87 -9.33 11.69 4.13
C LEU A 87 -10.55 11.65 5.07
N PRO A 88 -11.70 12.23 4.69
CA PRO A 88 -12.94 12.02 5.41
C PRO A 88 -13.27 10.52 5.53
N PRO A 89 -13.87 10.08 6.66
CA PRO A 89 -14.30 8.70 6.81
C PRO A 89 -15.25 8.27 5.69
N TYR A 90 -15.04 7.07 5.16
CA TYR A 90 -15.88 6.45 4.12
C TYR A 90 -15.95 7.22 2.78
N SER A 91 -14.90 7.97 2.43
CA SER A 91 -14.77 8.68 1.14
C SER A 91 -13.74 8.03 0.19
N PRO A 92 -13.96 6.79 -0.30
CA PRO A 92 -13.06 6.14 -1.25
C PRO A 92 -12.95 6.91 -2.58
N GLU A 93 -13.98 7.67 -2.96
CA GLU A 93 -13.99 8.55 -4.14
C GLU A 93 -12.94 9.66 -4.09
N LEU A 94 -12.45 10.00 -2.87
CA LEU A 94 -11.41 10.99 -2.66
C LEU A 94 -10.02 10.37 -2.55
N ASN A 95 -9.89 9.04 -2.64
CA ASN A 95 -8.62 8.34 -2.52
C ASN A 95 -8.04 8.03 -3.91
N PRO A 96 -7.00 8.76 -4.39
CA PRO A 96 -6.46 8.56 -5.74
C PRO A 96 -5.90 7.15 -5.98
N ILE A 97 -5.54 6.42 -4.91
CA ILE A 97 -5.06 5.05 -5.03
C ILE A 97 -6.15 4.09 -5.56
N GLU A 98 -7.43 4.41 -5.34
CA GLU A 98 -8.54 3.58 -5.82
C GLU A 98 -8.64 3.64 -7.36
N GLN A 99 -8.45 4.83 -7.94
CA GLN A 99 -8.38 5.00 -9.39
C GLN A 99 -7.17 4.26 -9.97
N PHE A 100 -6.00 4.43 -9.35
CA PHE A 100 -4.79 3.70 -9.74
C PHE A 100 -5.02 2.18 -9.74
N TRP A 101 -5.57 1.62 -8.66
CA TRP A 101 -5.83 0.18 -8.57
C TRP A 101 -6.93 -0.29 -9.52
N SER A 102 -7.92 0.55 -9.85
CA SER A 102 -8.91 0.25 -10.89
C SER A 102 -8.22 0.04 -12.25
N VAL A 103 -7.29 0.92 -12.61
CA VAL A 103 -6.50 0.81 -13.84
C VAL A 103 -5.60 -0.43 -13.80
N VAL A 104 -4.84 -0.64 -12.72
CA VAL A 104 -3.98 -1.83 -12.57
C VAL A 104 -4.79 -3.13 -12.74
N LYS A 105 -5.94 -3.23 -12.07
CA LYS A 105 -6.84 -4.39 -12.19
C LYS A 105 -7.36 -4.61 -13.60
N SER A 106 -7.57 -3.55 -14.38
CA SER A 106 -7.98 -3.67 -15.78
C SER A 106 -6.86 -4.19 -16.69
N LYS A 107 -5.59 -3.94 -16.32
CA LYS A 107 -4.40 -4.40 -17.05
C LYS A 107 -3.93 -5.81 -16.64
N LEU A 108 -4.49 -6.37 -15.56
CA LEU A 108 -4.17 -7.73 -15.15
C LEU A 108 -4.73 -8.76 -16.13
N LYS A 109 -3.83 -9.60 -16.65
CA LYS A 109 -4.15 -10.79 -17.44
C LYS A 109 -5.02 -11.76 -16.62
N ARG A 110 -6.16 -12.18 -17.18
CA ARG A 110 -7.12 -13.11 -16.55
C ARG A 110 -6.78 -14.58 -16.81
N GLU A 111 -5.83 -14.84 -17.69
CA GLU A 111 -5.35 -16.17 -18.00
C GLU A 111 -4.62 -16.79 -16.79
N LYS A 112 -4.45 -18.12 -16.80
CA LYS A 112 -3.61 -18.80 -15.80
C LYS A 112 -2.20 -18.21 -15.80
N LEU A 113 -1.55 -18.28 -14.64
CA LEU A 113 -0.13 -17.95 -14.54
C LEU A 113 0.68 -18.91 -15.42
N LEU A 114 1.70 -18.37 -16.08
CA LEU A 114 2.71 -19.19 -16.72
C LEU A 114 3.57 -19.87 -15.64
N GLU A 115 4.20 -20.98 -15.97
CA GLU A 115 5.00 -21.78 -15.00
C GLU A 115 6.15 -20.96 -14.36
N LYS A 116 6.64 -19.93 -15.05
CA LYS A 116 7.71 -19.03 -14.56
C LYS A 116 7.19 -17.74 -13.93
N GLU A 117 5.88 -17.54 -13.92
CA GLU A 117 5.26 -16.28 -13.50
C GLU A 117 4.64 -16.43 -12.12
N THR A 118 4.83 -15.41 -11.29
CA THR A 118 4.19 -15.30 -9.98
C THR A 118 3.13 -14.21 -10.02
N ILE A 119 2.19 -14.23 -9.05
CA ILE A 119 1.23 -13.13 -8.93
C ILE A 119 1.98 -11.82 -8.67
N SER A 120 3.08 -11.88 -7.90
CA SER A 120 4.05 -10.81 -7.68
C SER A 120 4.53 -10.15 -8.96
N SER A 121 5.07 -10.95 -9.88
CA SER A 121 5.60 -10.44 -11.13
C SER A 121 4.48 -9.85 -12.00
N ARG A 122 3.31 -10.49 -12.05
CA ARG A 122 2.18 -10.00 -12.85
C ARG A 122 1.63 -8.67 -12.33
N ILE A 123 1.49 -8.51 -11.02
CA ILE A 123 1.05 -7.24 -10.42
C ILE A 123 2.10 -6.15 -10.63
N LYS A 124 3.39 -6.47 -10.45
CA LYS A 124 4.49 -5.54 -10.73
C LYS A 124 4.49 -5.07 -12.18
N GLU A 125 4.32 -5.98 -13.14
CA GLU A 125 4.21 -5.66 -14.56
C GLU A 125 3.01 -4.76 -14.84
N ALA A 126 1.84 -5.08 -14.26
CA ALA A 126 0.64 -4.26 -14.43
C ALA A 126 0.82 -2.85 -13.85
N CYS A 127 1.39 -2.70 -12.65
CA CYS A 127 1.70 -1.39 -12.05
C CYS A 127 2.63 -0.56 -12.93
N ASN A 128 3.70 -1.15 -13.45
CA ASN A 128 4.67 -0.46 -14.32
C ASN A 128 4.11 -0.08 -15.69
N SER A 129 2.98 -0.68 -16.10
CA SER A 129 2.32 -0.37 -17.36
C SER A 129 1.31 0.77 -17.26
N VAL A 130 1.01 1.29 -16.05
CA VAL A 130 0.09 2.42 -15.85
C VAL A 130 0.75 3.72 -16.33
N LEU A 131 0.06 4.46 -17.20
CA LEU A 131 0.48 5.76 -17.70
C LEU A 131 -0.28 6.86 -16.96
N LEU A 132 0.30 8.06 -16.90
CA LEU A 132 -0.39 9.23 -16.33
C LEU A 132 -1.67 9.58 -17.11
N SER A 133 -1.74 9.25 -18.40
CA SER A 133 -2.94 9.41 -19.23
C SER A 133 -4.06 8.42 -18.91
N ASP A 134 -3.78 7.37 -18.12
CA ASP A 134 -4.78 6.41 -17.66
C ASP A 134 -5.47 6.86 -16.35
N LEU A 135 -4.92 7.91 -15.69
CA LEU A 135 -5.35 8.40 -14.39
C LEU A 135 -6.21 9.68 -14.50
#